data_AF-A0A1W9SLD4-F1
#
_entry.id   AF-A0A1W9SLD4-F1
#
_cell.length_a   1.000
_cell.length_b   1.000
_cell.length_c   1.000
_cell.angle_alpha   90.00
_cell.angle_beta   90.00
_cell.angle_gamma   90.00
#
_symmetry.space_group_name_H-M   'P 1'
#
loop_
_entity.id
_entity.type
_entity.pdbx_description
1 polymer ?
#
loop_
_entity_poly.entity_id
_entity_poly.type
_entity_poly.pdbx_seq_one_letter_code
_entity_poly.pdbx_strand_id
1 'polypeptide(L)'
;MLVLILKMKTHKKQILFLFILNKYSESPAGYISSIDYGRVVIVKMTSSSSKIEMKAAIDAVFQGLSIGVGGEYSNIISNSDFKAQIYGGNSSTVITNIEETIALINDGLTITNLQNAVPIEYHINYLDGGNFNTGEVVEYKETNYKVKNANSMKIKKLIIHELPGGNWDKSEPDVFFEIFENEEIVFENADNKIENVTNSMLENGEVSWDINYTIFDFDKNYKIVFFDYDAINNDGMGIINFTVNSDIINSGTSLNNIFLENSNIKIELIIEWN
;
A
#
# COMPACT_ATOMS: atom_id res chain seq x y z
N MET A 1 -1.20 8.03 8.98
CA MET A 1 -1.33 9.49 9.23
C MET A 1 -0.13 10.19 8.62
N LEU A 2 -0.37 11.17 7.74
CA LEU A 2 0.68 12.04 7.21
C LEU A 2 0.39 13.49 7.61
N VAL A 3 1.42 14.22 8.01
CA VAL A 3 1.33 15.65 8.33
C VAL A 3 2.22 16.42 7.35
N LEU A 4 1.62 17.36 6.64
CA LEU A 4 2.31 18.25 5.70
C LEU A 4 2.27 19.69 6.24
N ILE A 5 3.41 20.37 6.17
CA ILE A 5 3.51 21.79 6.54
C ILE A 5 3.86 22.57 5.28
N LEU A 6 2.95 23.46 4.87
CA LEU A 6 3.14 24.34 3.72
C LEU A 6 3.39 25.77 4.21
N LYS A 7 4.46 26.38 3.68
CA LYS A 7 4.82 27.77 3.97
C LYS A 7 4.60 28.62 2.73
N MET A 8 3.78 29.67 2.85
CA MET A 8 3.56 30.63 1.77
C MET A 8 4.20 31.97 2.16
N LYS A 9 5.32 32.32 1.50
CA LYS A 9 6.08 33.55 1.77
C LYS A 9 5.65 34.66 0.81
N THR A 10 5.38 35.85 1.32
CA THR A 10 4.93 36.98 0.49
C THR A 10 6.02 38.03 0.27
N HIS A 11 6.83 38.36 1.29
CA HIS A 11 7.99 39.25 1.17
C HIS A 11 9.01 39.04 2.29
N LYS A 12 10.28 39.37 2.00
CA LYS A 12 11.36 39.43 2.97
C LYS A 12 11.48 40.88 3.47
N LYS A 13 11.09 41.15 4.73
CA LYS A 13 11.34 42.45 5.37
C LYS A 13 12.52 42.30 6.33
N GLN A 14 13.63 42.97 6.04
CA GLN A 14 14.71 43.13 7.00
C GLN A 14 14.28 44.20 8.01
N ILE A 15 13.95 43.78 9.22
CA ILE A 15 13.75 44.68 10.36
C ILE A 15 14.80 44.27 11.38
N LEU A 16 15.78 45.14 11.62
CA LEU A 16 16.82 44.93 12.60
C LEU A 16 16.25 45.20 13.99
N PHE A 17 15.84 44.16 14.72
CA PHE A 17 15.56 44.24 16.16
C PHE A 17 16.80 43.81 16.95
N LEU A 18 17.34 44.73 17.74
CA LEU A 18 18.44 44.45 18.66
C LEU A 18 17.86 43.95 20.00
N PHE A 19 17.74 42.63 20.16
CA PHE A 19 17.51 42.02 21.48
C PHE A 19 18.87 41.58 22.04
N ILE A 20 19.34 42.27 23.09
CA ILE A 20 20.52 41.83 23.83
C ILE A 20 20.09 40.70 24.76
N LEU A 21 20.25 39.44 24.32
CA LEU A 21 20.21 38.29 25.21
C LEU A 21 21.57 38.15 25.91
N ASN A 22 21.52 37.71 27.16
CA ASN A 22 22.47 38.03 28.22
C ASN A 22 23.91 37.49 28.02
N LYS A 23 24.84 38.12 28.74
CA LYS A 23 26.30 38.04 28.66
C LYS A 23 26.88 36.74 29.28
N TYR A 24 26.74 35.58 28.62
CA TYR A 24 27.42 34.33 29.04
C TYR A 24 27.98 33.54 27.85
N SER A 25 29.16 32.92 28.03
CA SER A 25 29.88 32.15 27.00
C SER A 25 29.13 30.93 26.46
N GLU A 26 28.10 30.47 27.17
CA GLU A 26 27.25 29.32 26.81
C GLU A 26 25.98 29.74 26.04
N SER A 27 25.76 31.04 25.85
CA SER A 27 24.62 31.58 25.11
C SER A 27 25.07 32.81 24.32
N PRO A 28 25.77 32.61 23.19
CA PRO A 28 26.24 33.71 22.36
C PRO A 28 25.06 34.59 21.93
N ALA A 29 25.22 35.90 22.07
CA ALA A 29 24.19 36.86 21.72
C ALA A 29 23.95 36.83 20.20
N GLY A 30 22.68 36.74 19.81
CA GLY A 30 22.25 36.76 18.41
C GLY A 30 21.22 37.86 18.15
N TYR A 31 20.99 38.16 16.88
CA TYR A 31 19.97 39.10 16.42
C TYR A 31 19.15 38.48 15.30
N ILE A 32 17.90 38.93 15.19
CA ILE A 32 17.03 38.52 14.09
C ILE A 32 17.48 39.27 12.83
N SER A 33 18.03 38.53 11.86
CA SER A 33 18.57 39.09 10.62
C SER A 33 17.48 39.27 9.55
N SER A 34 16.42 38.46 9.58
CA SER A 34 15.24 38.65 8.74
C SER A 34 14.02 37.93 9.30
N ILE A 35 12.84 38.43 8.94
CA ILE A 35 11.55 37.83 9.26
C ILE A 35 10.77 37.68 7.95
N ASP A 36 10.29 36.48 7.69
CA ASP A 36 9.38 36.20 6.59
C ASP A 36 7.94 36.27 7.10
N TYR A 37 7.13 37.04 6.37
CA TYR A 37 5.72 37.22 6.65
C TYR A 37 4.88 36.47 5.63
N GLY A 38 3.77 35.89 6.09
CA GLY A 38 2.87 35.15 5.23
C GLY A 38 1.84 34.36 6.01
N ARG A 39 1.56 33.15 5.52
CA ARG A 39 0.64 32.18 6.12
C ARG A 39 1.28 30.79 6.17
N VAL A 40 0.95 30.04 7.20
CA VAL A 40 1.29 28.61 7.32
C VAL A 40 0.01 27.80 7.25
N VAL A 41 -0.01 26.80 6.37
CA VAL A 41 -1.09 25.82 6.30
C VAL A 41 -0.52 24.48 6.75
N ILE A 42 -1.06 23.94 7.84
CA ILE A 42 -0.73 22.60 8.32
C ILE A 42 -1.87 21.68 7.93
N VAL A 43 -1.56 20.65 7.14
CA VAL A 43 -2.54 19.67 6.66
C VAL A 43 -2.25 18.31 7.29
N LYS A 44 -3.29 17.68 7.83
CA LYS A 44 -3.28 16.31 8.29
C LYS A 44 -4.17 15.48 7.37
N MET A 45 -3.62 14.39 6.85
CA MET A 45 -4.34 13.38 6.09
C MET A 45 -4.36 12.06 6.87
N THR A 46 -5.53 11.49 7.02
CA THR A 46 -5.75 10.15 7.57
C THR A 46 -6.41 9.29 6.49
N SER A 47 -5.84 8.12 6.23
CA SER A 47 -6.30 7.19 5.18
C SER A 47 -6.02 5.76 5.60
N SER A 48 -6.71 4.80 4.97
CA SER A 48 -6.38 3.38 5.00
C SER A 48 -5.35 2.98 3.93
N SER A 49 -5.10 3.83 2.93
CA SER A 49 -4.10 3.61 1.87
C SER A 49 -2.67 3.67 2.41
N SER A 50 -1.71 3.01 1.76
CA SER A 50 -0.32 2.94 2.23
C SER A 50 0.38 4.32 2.25
N LYS A 51 1.45 4.44 3.05
CA LYS A 51 2.25 5.68 3.14
C LYS A 51 2.76 6.16 1.77
N ILE A 52 3.18 5.23 0.91
CA ILE A 52 3.74 5.54 -0.42
C ILE A 52 2.64 6.13 -1.30
N GLU A 53 1.47 5.48 -1.34
CA GLU A 53 0.30 5.94 -2.08
C GLU A 53 -0.22 7.29 -1.58
N MET A 54 -0.31 7.47 -0.26
CA MET A 54 -0.68 8.74 0.36
C MET A 54 0.29 9.87 -0.05
N LYS A 55 1.60 9.59 -0.05
CA LYS A 55 2.61 10.58 -0.44
C LYS A 55 2.49 10.92 -1.93
N ALA A 56 2.38 9.92 -2.79
CA ALA A 56 2.24 10.13 -4.23
C ALA A 56 0.97 10.91 -4.59
N ALA A 57 -0.15 10.57 -3.95
CA ALA A 57 -1.42 11.27 -4.13
C ALA A 57 -1.34 12.74 -3.71
N ILE A 58 -0.72 13.02 -2.55
CA ILE A 58 -0.47 14.38 -2.08
C ILE A 58 0.45 15.14 -3.05
N ASP A 59 1.58 14.55 -3.44
CA ASP A 59 2.53 15.19 -4.36
C ASP A 59 1.87 15.54 -5.71
N ALA A 60 0.99 14.67 -6.21
CA ALA A 60 0.23 14.91 -7.43
C ALA A 60 -0.72 16.12 -7.30
N VAL A 61 -1.44 16.23 -6.19
CA VAL A 61 -2.31 17.37 -5.88
C VAL A 61 -1.50 18.69 -5.88
N PHE A 62 -0.36 18.70 -5.20
CA PHE A 62 0.45 19.91 -5.02
C PHE A 62 1.24 20.33 -6.25
N GLN A 63 1.51 19.41 -7.17
CA GLN A 63 2.14 19.73 -8.46
C GLN A 63 1.15 20.30 -9.48
N GLY A 64 -0.12 20.49 -9.11
CA GLY A 64 -1.15 21.04 -10.00
C GLY A 64 -1.55 20.09 -11.13
N LEU A 65 -1.22 18.80 -11.01
CA LEU A 65 -1.80 17.79 -11.88
C LEU A 65 -3.29 17.76 -11.57
N SER A 66 -4.10 18.18 -12.55
CA SER A 66 -5.55 18.16 -12.42
C SER A 66 -5.96 16.73 -12.06
N ILE A 67 -6.52 16.53 -10.87
CA ILE A 67 -7.00 15.24 -10.36
C ILE A 67 -8.35 14.93 -11.05
N GLY A 68 -8.37 15.10 -12.36
CA GLY A 68 -9.49 14.85 -13.23
C GLY A 68 -9.54 13.37 -13.56
N VAL A 69 -10.63 12.75 -13.13
CA VAL A 69 -11.24 11.54 -13.72
C VAL A 69 -10.52 10.22 -13.41
N GLY A 70 -10.93 9.56 -12.31
CA GLY A 70 -10.95 8.10 -12.19
C GLY A 70 -9.65 7.35 -11.88
N GLY A 71 -8.53 8.05 -11.69
CA GLY A 71 -7.26 7.42 -11.32
C GLY A 71 -7.17 7.01 -9.84
N GLU A 72 -6.29 6.06 -9.53
CA GLU A 72 -6.07 5.53 -8.17
C GLU A 72 -5.82 6.63 -7.12
N TYR A 73 -5.10 7.69 -7.48
CA TYR A 73 -4.85 8.83 -6.58
C TYR A 73 -6.12 9.63 -6.26
N SER A 74 -7.06 9.75 -7.19
CA SER A 74 -8.34 10.43 -6.92
C SER A 74 -9.15 9.66 -5.87
N ASN A 75 -9.14 8.33 -5.93
CA ASN A 75 -9.82 7.48 -4.96
C ASN A 75 -9.17 7.57 -3.58
N ILE A 76 -7.84 7.61 -3.51
CA ILE A 76 -7.12 7.79 -2.25
C ILE A 76 -7.50 9.13 -1.62
N ILE A 77 -7.51 10.22 -2.40
CA ILE A 77 -7.87 11.54 -1.91
C ILE A 77 -9.35 11.59 -1.47
N SER A 78 -10.28 11.04 -2.25
CA SER A 78 -11.72 11.07 -1.93
C SER A 78 -12.08 10.24 -0.69
N ASN A 79 -11.35 9.15 -0.43
CA ASN A 79 -11.59 8.24 0.68
C ASN A 79 -10.74 8.57 1.93
N SER A 80 -10.09 9.73 1.97
CA SER A 80 -9.24 10.15 3.08
C SER A 80 -9.85 11.30 3.87
N ASP A 81 -9.61 11.31 5.17
CA ASP A 81 -9.98 12.41 6.05
C ASP A 81 -8.90 13.48 6.04
N PHE A 82 -9.29 14.72 5.79
CA PHE A 82 -8.40 15.88 5.82
C PHE A 82 -8.77 16.83 6.94
N LYS A 83 -7.73 17.36 7.60
CA LYS A 83 -7.85 18.49 8.53
C LYS A 83 -6.76 19.49 8.23
N ALA A 84 -7.13 20.70 7.89
CA ALA A 84 -6.19 21.80 7.69
C ALA A 84 -6.37 22.86 8.78
N GLN A 85 -5.25 23.40 9.25
CA GLN A 85 -5.22 24.54 10.14
C GLN A 85 -4.34 25.63 9.56
N ILE A 86 -4.84 26.86 9.58
CA ILE A 86 -4.17 28.02 9.01
C ILE A 86 -3.69 28.94 10.13
N TYR A 87 -2.45 29.37 10.01
CA TYR A 87 -1.85 30.39 10.86
C TYR A 87 -1.50 31.61 10.02
N GLY A 88 -2.00 32.77 10.43
CA GLY A 88 -1.83 34.05 9.73
C GLY A 88 -3.02 34.46 8.87
N GLY A 89 -3.40 35.74 8.94
CA GLY A 89 -4.63 36.26 8.34
C GLY A 89 -5.75 36.54 9.35
N ASN A 90 -6.96 36.80 8.85
CA ASN A 90 -8.16 36.97 9.68
C ASN A 90 -8.65 35.60 10.18
N SER A 91 -8.28 35.27 11.43
CA SER A 91 -8.67 34.10 12.23
C SER A 91 -8.10 32.73 11.81
N SER A 92 -7.84 31.89 12.82
CA SER A 92 -7.43 30.50 12.67
C SER A 92 -8.64 29.65 12.27
N THR A 93 -8.78 29.39 10.98
CA THR A 93 -9.84 28.52 10.47
C THR A 93 -9.37 27.08 10.47
N VAL A 94 -10.19 26.17 11.02
CA VAL A 94 -10.02 24.73 10.86
C VAL A 94 -10.92 24.29 9.72
N ILE A 95 -10.34 23.68 8.70
CA ILE A 95 -11.04 23.15 7.53
C ILE A 95 -10.99 21.64 7.59
N THR A 96 -12.11 20.98 7.30
CA THR A 96 -12.23 19.51 7.31
C THR A 96 -12.48 18.91 5.94
N ASN A 97 -12.60 19.72 4.89
CA ASN A 97 -12.83 19.29 3.52
C ASN A 97 -11.55 19.45 2.68
N ILE A 98 -11.22 18.45 1.86
CA ILE A 98 -10.07 18.46 0.95
C ILE A 98 -10.23 19.46 -0.19
N GLU A 99 -11.42 19.62 -0.75
CA GLU A 99 -11.68 20.60 -1.81
C GLU A 99 -11.48 22.02 -1.28
N GLU A 100 -11.98 22.31 -0.08
CA GLU A 100 -11.75 23.58 0.60
C GLU A 100 -10.28 23.76 0.99
N THR A 101 -9.58 22.68 1.36
CA THR A 101 -8.14 22.72 1.68
C THR A 101 -7.33 23.05 0.42
N ILE A 102 -7.60 22.40 -0.71
CA ILE A 102 -6.97 22.64 -2.01
C ILE A 102 -7.31 24.05 -2.52
N ALA A 103 -8.57 24.44 -2.48
CA ALA A 103 -9.01 25.78 -2.84
C ALA A 103 -8.31 26.83 -1.98
N LEU A 104 -8.16 26.59 -0.68
CA LEU A 104 -7.46 27.50 0.21
C LEU A 104 -5.94 27.54 -0.02
N ILE A 105 -5.31 26.41 -0.33
CA ILE A 105 -3.91 26.39 -0.75
C ILE A 105 -3.75 27.27 -1.99
N ASN A 106 -4.61 27.08 -3.00
CA ASN A 106 -4.58 27.83 -4.25
C ASN A 106 -4.90 29.32 -4.05
N ASP A 107 -5.91 29.66 -3.24
CA ASP A 107 -6.27 31.04 -2.89
C ASP A 107 -5.19 31.71 -2.05
N GLY A 108 -4.55 30.93 -1.16
CA GLY A 108 -3.45 31.35 -0.30
C GLY A 108 -2.18 31.73 -1.05
N LEU A 109 -2.00 31.25 -2.29
CA LEU A 109 -0.95 31.71 -3.21
C LEU A 109 -1.15 33.17 -3.64
N THR A 110 -2.35 33.72 -3.48
CA THR A 110 -2.72 35.08 -3.89
C THR A 110 -3.04 35.94 -2.68
N ILE A 111 -2.01 36.33 -1.91
CA ILE A 111 -2.17 37.32 -0.83
C ILE A 111 -2.31 38.71 -1.47
N THR A 112 -3.55 39.14 -1.69
CA THR A 112 -3.88 40.47 -2.23
C THR A 112 -3.80 41.58 -1.18
N ASN A 113 -3.80 41.23 0.11
CA ASN A 113 -3.72 42.20 1.21
C ASN A 113 -2.62 41.83 2.23
N LEU A 114 -1.48 42.51 2.11
CA LEU A 114 -0.32 42.39 2.99
C LEU A 114 -0.57 42.86 4.44
N GLN A 115 -1.65 43.61 4.70
CA GLN A 115 -1.98 44.11 6.04
C GLN A 115 -2.23 42.98 7.06
N ASN A 116 -2.62 41.80 6.59
CA ASN A 116 -2.97 40.66 7.45
C ASN A 116 -1.89 39.58 7.50
N ALA A 117 -0.72 39.81 6.88
CA ALA A 117 0.39 38.86 6.91
C ALA A 117 1.04 38.86 8.31
N VAL A 118 1.28 37.67 8.86
CA VAL A 118 1.93 37.51 10.18
C VAL A 118 3.34 36.96 10.01
N PRO A 119 4.26 37.17 10.99
CA PRO A 119 5.54 36.47 11.00
C PRO A 119 5.33 34.95 11.01
N ILE A 120 5.95 34.24 10.07
CA ILE A 120 5.87 32.77 9.98
C ILE A 120 7.23 32.07 10.10
N GLU A 121 8.31 32.82 9.88
CA GLU A 121 9.69 32.32 9.95
C GLU A 121 10.61 33.50 10.28
N TYR A 122 11.65 33.23 11.05
CA TYR A 122 12.69 34.18 11.38
C TYR A 122 14.06 33.54 11.22
N HIS A 123 15.03 34.34 10.80
CA HIS A 123 16.43 33.95 10.71
C HIS A 123 17.23 34.69 11.79
N ILE A 124 18.07 33.96 12.52
CA ILE A 124 18.96 34.52 13.55
C ILE A 124 20.39 34.37 13.08
N ASN A 125 21.19 35.43 13.29
CA ASN A 125 22.64 35.38 13.17
C ASN A 125 23.25 35.63 14.55
N TYR A 126 24.37 34.97 14.87
CA TYR A 126 25.15 35.36 16.03
C TYR A 126 25.90 36.67 15.78
N LEU A 127 26.08 37.47 16.83
CA LEU A 127 26.84 38.72 16.77
C LEU A 127 28.34 38.49 16.52
N ASP A 128 28.86 37.32 16.86
CA ASP A 128 30.24 36.91 16.62
C ASP A 128 30.51 36.41 15.18
N GLY A 129 29.48 36.35 14.34
CA GLY A 129 29.57 35.87 12.96
C GLY A 129 29.43 34.34 12.80
N GLY A 130 29.13 33.60 13.87
CA GLY A 130 28.83 32.17 13.80
C GLY A 130 27.46 31.86 13.17
N ASN A 131 27.30 30.61 12.71
CA ASN A 131 26.02 30.09 12.23
C ASN A 131 25.09 29.71 13.40
N PHE A 132 23.85 30.18 13.36
CA PHE A 132 22.84 29.80 14.34
C PHE A 132 22.34 28.38 14.06
N ASN A 133 22.75 27.42 14.90
CA ASN A 133 22.35 26.02 14.77
C ASN A 133 21.14 25.74 15.67
N THR A 134 20.00 25.44 15.08
CA THR A 134 18.88 24.80 15.77
C THR A 134 18.85 23.34 15.38
N GLY A 135 19.00 22.45 16.34
CA GLY A 135 18.93 21.02 16.08
C GLY A 135 18.63 20.26 17.36
N GLU A 136 17.54 19.50 17.33
CA GLU A 136 17.30 18.42 18.27
C GLU A 136 17.18 17.16 17.43
N VAL A 137 18.00 16.15 17.73
CA VAL A 137 17.85 14.83 17.13
C VAL A 137 16.81 14.11 17.96
N VAL A 138 15.66 13.83 17.35
CA VAL A 138 14.58 13.06 17.99
C VAL A 138 14.51 11.70 17.33
N GLU A 139 14.69 10.65 18.12
CA GLU A 139 14.40 9.28 17.68
C GLU A 139 12.90 9.05 17.72
N TYR A 140 12.36 8.44 16.66
CA TYR A 140 10.97 8.02 16.61
C TYR A 140 10.86 6.64 15.99
N LYS A 141 9.83 5.89 16.39
CA LYS A 141 9.50 4.62 15.76
C LYS A 141 8.55 4.86 14.61
N GLU A 142 9.01 4.55 13.40
CA GLU A 142 8.13 4.52 12.24
C GLU A 142 7.34 3.21 12.21
N THR A 143 6.02 3.30 12.04
CA THR A 143 5.16 2.13 11.85
C THR A 143 4.71 2.06 10.40
N ASN A 144 5.12 1.01 9.70
CA ASN A 144 4.72 0.73 8.33
C ASN A 144 3.65 -0.37 8.31
N TYR A 145 2.65 -0.24 7.45
CA TYR A 145 1.61 -1.24 7.21
C TYR A 145 1.61 -1.61 5.73
N LYS A 146 1.41 -2.90 5.44
CA LYS A 146 1.05 -3.38 4.11
C LYS A 146 -0.46 -3.59 4.09
N VAL A 147 -1.14 -3.00 3.12
CA VAL A 147 -2.57 -3.22 2.95
C VAL A 147 -2.76 -4.63 2.37
N LYS A 148 -3.36 -5.55 3.14
CA LYS A 148 -3.84 -6.84 2.63
C LYS A 148 -5.32 -6.65 2.27
N ASN A 149 -5.65 -6.59 0.98
CA ASN A 149 -7.00 -6.28 0.50
C ASN A 149 -8.00 -7.46 0.57
N ALA A 150 -7.55 -8.67 0.89
CA ALA A 150 -8.41 -9.81 1.19
C ALA A 150 -8.02 -10.42 2.54
N ASN A 151 -9.00 -10.83 3.33
CA ASN A 151 -8.78 -11.48 4.63
C ASN A 151 -8.70 -13.00 4.47
N SER A 152 -9.32 -13.53 3.42
CA SER A 152 -9.19 -14.94 3.06
C SER A 152 -9.52 -15.20 1.59
N MET A 153 -9.02 -16.31 1.08
CA MET A 153 -9.32 -16.81 -0.26
C MET A 153 -9.91 -18.20 -0.12
N LYS A 154 -11.15 -18.39 -0.55
CA LYS A 154 -11.80 -19.69 -0.56
C LYS A 154 -11.62 -20.35 -1.92
N ILE A 155 -10.96 -21.50 -1.95
CA ILE A 155 -10.89 -22.36 -3.14
C ILE A 155 -12.19 -23.14 -3.22
N LYS A 156 -12.96 -22.89 -4.28
CA LYS A 156 -14.27 -23.50 -4.57
C LYS A 156 -14.16 -24.71 -5.46
N LYS A 157 -13.23 -24.68 -6.42
CA LYS A 157 -13.05 -25.74 -7.39
C LYS A 157 -11.60 -25.82 -7.84
N LEU A 158 -11.11 -27.02 -8.09
CA LEU A 158 -9.86 -27.28 -8.80
C LEU A 158 -10.17 -28.05 -10.07
N ILE A 159 -9.63 -27.60 -11.19
CA ILE A 159 -9.76 -28.23 -12.51
C ILE A 159 -8.35 -28.54 -13.00
N ILE A 160 -8.13 -29.75 -13.52
CA ILE A 160 -6.87 -30.13 -14.16
C ILE A 160 -7.05 -30.09 -15.67
N HIS A 161 -6.15 -29.37 -16.33
CA HIS A 161 -6.07 -29.26 -17.78
C HIS A 161 -4.95 -30.13 -18.37
N GLU A 162 -3.90 -30.39 -17.59
CA GLU A 162 -2.76 -31.22 -18.01
C GLU A 162 -2.13 -31.91 -16.79
N LEU A 163 -1.76 -33.18 -16.95
CA LEU A 163 -1.10 -34.00 -15.93
C LEU A 163 0.36 -34.31 -16.33
N PRO A 164 1.26 -34.58 -15.36
CA PRO A 164 2.68 -34.86 -15.60
C PRO A 164 2.91 -35.91 -16.70
N GLY A 165 3.63 -35.61 -17.77
CA GLY A 165 4.00 -36.64 -18.74
C GLY A 165 5.00 -37.67 -18.17
N GLY A 166 4.57 -38.91 -17.89
CA GLY A 166 5.49 -40.00 -17.54
C GLY A 166 4.85 -41.19 -16.81
N ASN A 167 4.99 -42.40 -17.39
CA ASN A 167 4.63 -43.74 -16.89
C ASN A 167 3.60 -43.84 -15.73
N TRP A 168 2.46 -43.18 -15.94
CA TRP A 168 1.14 -43.56 -15.45
C TRP A 168 0.97 -45.05 -15.74
N ASP A 169 0.35 -45.83 -14.85
CA ASP A 169 -0.11 -47.14 -15.29
C ASP A 169 -0.93 -46.93 -16.57
N LYS A 170 -0.59 -47.66 -17.62
CA LYS A 170 -0.44 -47.19 -19.00
C LYS A 170 -1.74 -46.84 -19.73
N SER A 171 -2.83 -46.64 -19.01
CA SER A 171 -4.13 -46.32 -19.59
C SER A 171 -4.94 -45.31 -18.79
N GLU A 172 -5.04 -45.44 -17.46
CA GLU A 172 -6.21 -44.91 -16.74
C GLU A 172 -5.90 -44.75 -15.21
N PRO A 173 -5.20 -43.68 -14.79
CA PRO A 173 -4.92 -43.37 -13.38
C PRO A 173 -6.16 -43.08 -12.52
N ASP A 174 -6.02 -43.31 -11.22
CA ASP A 174 -6.98 -42.91 -10.20
C ASP A 174 -6.48 -41.69 -9.44
N VAL A 175 -6.80 -40.49 -9.94
CA VAL A 175 -6.17 -39.25 -9.47
C VAL A 175 -6.85 -38.71 -8.21
N PHE A 176 -6.05 -38.38 -7.20
CA PHE A 176 -6.45 -37.50 -6.10
C PHE A 176 -5.38 -36.45 -5.81
N PHE A 177 -5.65 -35.53 -4.89
CA PHE A 177 -4.69 -34.49 -4.51
C PHE A 177 -4.75 -34.14 -3.03
N GLU A 178 -3.67 -33.51 -2.59
CA GLU A 178 -3.50 -32.93 -1.27
C GLU A 178 -3.00 -31.48 -1.40
N ILE A 179 -3.42 -30.61 -0.48
CA ILE A 179 -2.89 -29.26 -0.32
C ILE A 179 -2.02 -29.26 0.93
N PHE A 180 -0.82 -28.73 0.78
CA PHE A 180 0.15 -28.55 1.84
C PHE A 180 0.34 -27.06 2.14
N GLU A 181 0.53 -26.75 3.41
CA GLU A 181 0.99 -25.46 3.90
C GLU A 181 2.32 -25.67 4.61
N ASN A 182 3.42 -25.12 4.08
CA ASN A 182 4.78 -25.28 4.65
C ASN A 182 5.15 -26.73 5.02
N GLU A 183 4.80 -27.70 4.16
CA GLU A 183 5.03 -29.15 4.32
C GLU A 183 4.02 -29.92 5.21
N GLU A 184 3.02 -29.26 5.80
CA GLU A 184 1.93 -29.95 6.50
C GLU A 184 0.70 -30.10 5.60
N ILE A 185 0.08 -31.28 5.58
CA ILE A 185 -1.18 -31.51 4.86
C ILE A 185 -2.30 -30.71 5.55
N VAL A 186 -2.93 -29.80 4.81
CA VAL A 186 -4.03 -28.94 5.27
C VAL A 186 -5.36 -29.29 4.61
N PHE A 187 -5.32 -30.04 3.51
CA PHE A 187 -6.50 -30.58 2.83
C PHE A 187 -6.10 -31.86 2.08
N GLU A 188 -6.91 -32.91 2.21
CA GLU A 188 -6.73 -34.19 1.53
C GLU A 188 -8.05 -34.56 0.86
N ASN A 189 -7.96 -35.11 -0.34
CA ASN A 189 -9.14 -35.49 -1.13
C ASN A 189 -9.09 -36.94 -1.64
N ALA A 190 -8.36 -37.81 -0.95
CA ALA A 190 -8.19 -39.22 -1.35
C ALA A 190 -9.54 -39.96 -1.51
N ASP A 191 -10.53 -39.66 -0.67
CA ASP A 191 -11.85 -40.28 -0.71
C ASP A 191 -12.67 -39.92 -1.97
N ASN A 192 -12.36 -38.82 -2.66
CA ASN A 192 -13.05 -38.37 -3.87
C ASN A 192 -12.16 -38.45 -5.11
N LYS A 193 -11.31 -39.48 -5.20
CA LYS A 193 -10.49 -39.71 -6.39
C LYS A 193 -11.34 -39.76 -7.67
N ILE A 194 -10.76 -39.35 -8.79
CA ILE A 194 -11.35 -39.51 -10.12
C ILE A 194 -10.67 -40.70 -10.76
N GLU A 195 -11.45 -41.74 -11.02
CA GLU A 195 -10.96 -42.99 -11.59
C GLU A 195 -10.76 -42.87 -13.10
N ASN A 196 -9.76 -43.59 -13.60
CA ASN A 196 -9.49 -43.78 -15.03
C ASN A 196 -9.36 -42.47 -15.84
N VAL A 197 -8.57 -41.50 -15.36
CA VAL A 197 -8.44 -40.19 -16.03
C VAL A 197 -7.80 -40.31 -17.41
N THR A 198 -8.49 -39.80 -18.44
CA THR A 198 -8.00 -39.79 -19.83
C THR A 198 -7.60 -38.40 -20.30
N ASN A 199 -6.77 -38.32 -21.36
CA ASN A 199 -6.44 -37.04 -22.00
C ASN A 199 -7.68 -36.28 -22.48
N SER A 200 -8.72 -36.98 -22.98
CA SER A 200 -9.97 -36.33 -23.37
C SER A 200 -10.71 -35.70 -22.18
N MET A 201 -10.67 -36.32 -21.00
CA MET A 201 -11.26 -35.72 -19.78
C MET A 201 -10.50 -34.47 -19.34
N LEU A 202 -9.17 -34.46 -19.49
CA LEU A 202 -8.33 -33.29 -19.20
C LEU A 202 -8.60 -32.14 -20.17
N GLU A 203 -8.62 -32.42 -21.48
CA GLU A 203 -8.89 -31.42 -22.52
C GLU A 203 -10.29 -30.79 -22.39
N ASN A 204 -11.27 -31.56 -21.92
CA ASN A 204 -12.63 -31.08 -21.67
C ASN A 204 -12.81 -30.42 -20.28
N GLY A 205 -11.78 -30.42 -19.42
CA GLY A 205 -11.87 -29.92 -18.05
C GLY A 205 -12.81 -30.73 -17.14
N GLU A 206 -13.02 -32.02 -17.45
CA GLU A 206 -13.89 -32.93 -16.70
C GLU A 206 -13.22 -33.42 -15.41
N VAL A 207 -11.89 -33.36 -15.34
CA VAL A 207 -11.11 -33.71 -14.14
C VAL A 207 -11.14 -32.54 -13.16
N SER A 208 -12.13 -32.55 -12.27
CA SER A 208 -12.32 -31.45 -11.33
C SER A 208 -12.94 -31.87 -10.00
N TRP A 209 -12.63 -31.10 -8.96
CA TRP A 209 -13.18 -31.30 -7.62
C TRP A 209 -13.75 -30.00 -7.08
N ASP A 210 -14.93 -30.09 -6.47
CA ASP A 210 -15.45 -29.04 -5.63
C ASP A 210 -14.71 -29.07 -4.29
N ILE A 211 -14.18 -27.92 -3.88
CA ILE A 211 -13.33 -27.75 -2.71
C ILE A 211 -13.99 -26.77 -1.76
N ASN A 212 -13.82 -27.00 -0.47
CA ASN A 212 -14.25 -26.09 0.58
C ASN A 212 -13.08 -25.76 1.52
N TYR A 213 -11.98 -25.27 0.93
CA TYR A 213 -10.77 -24.92 1.65
C TYR A 213 -10.55 -23.41 1.60
N THR A 214 -10.18 -22.82 2.74
CA THR A 214 -10.00 -21.37 2.87
C THR A 214 -8.59 -21.07 3.34
N ILE A 215 -7.89 -20.26 2.55
CA ILE A 215 -6.56 -19.75 2.86
C ILE A 215 -6.72 -18.42 3.61
N PHE A 216 -6.13 -18.34 4.80
CA PHE A 216 -6.15 -17.15 5.64
C PHE A 216 -4.79 -16.43 5.71
N ASP A 217 -3.70 -17.12 5.40
CA ASP A 217 -2.36 -16.55 5.46
C ASP A 217 -1.66 -16.59 4.10
N PHE A 218 -1.76 -15.47 3.38
CA PHE A 218 -1.19 -15.29 2.05
C PHE A 218 0.34 -15.21 2.02
N ASP A 219 1.01 -15.08 3.17
CA ASP A 219 2.47 -15.03 3.21
C ASP A 219 3.11 -16.44 3.26
N LYS A 220 2.28 -17.49 3.33
CA LYS A 220 2.73 -18.88 3.35
C LYS A 220 2.85 -19.48 1.96
N ASN A 221 3.72 -20.48 1.85
CA ASN A 221 3.85 -21.28 0.63
C ASN A 221 2.85 -22.42 0.67
N TYR A 222 2.03 -22.49 -0.37
CA TYR A 222 1.09 -23.57 -0.58
C TYR A 222 1.60 -24.48 -1.70
N LYS A 223 1.34 -25.78 -1.55
CA LYS A 223 1.74 -26.79 -2.51
C LYS A 223 0.58 -27.73 -2.76
N ILE A 224 0.21 -27.95 -4.01
CA ILE A 224 -0.77 -28.97 -4.40
C ILE A 224 0.02 -30.15 -4.96
N VAL A 225 -0.20 -31.32 -4.37
CA VAL A 225 0.43 -32.57 -4.80
C VAL A 225 -0.64 -33.52 -5.30
N PHE A 226 -0.44 -34.04 -6.50
CA PHE A 226 -1.31 -35.02 -7.14
C PHE A 226 -0.71 -36.42 -6.97
N PHE A 227 -1.58 -37.39 -6.76
CA PHE A 227 -1.23 -38.78 -6.52
C PHE A 227 -2.12 -39.68 -7.37
N ASP A 228 -1.60 -40.87 -7.64
CA ASP A 228 -2.33 -41.98 -8.25
C ASP A 228 -2.64 -43.00 -7.14
N TYR A 229 -3.93 -43.28 -6.95
CA TYR A 229 -4.45 -43.96 -5.76
C TYR A 229 -3.92 -45.39 -5.59
N ASP A 230 -3.67 -46.08 -6.69
CA ASP A 230 -3.18 -47.46 -6.71
C ASP A 230 -1.71 -47.58 -7.14
N ALA A 231 -0.99 -46.46 -7.24
CA ALA A 231 0.43 -46.47 -7.55
C ALA A 231 1.23 -47.26 -6.51
N ILE A 232 2.15 -48.09 -7.02
CA ILE A 232 3.02 -48.95 -6.21
C ILE A 232 3.92 -48.12 -5.27
N ASN A 233 4.23 -46.88 -5.65
CA ASN A 233 5.00 -45.94 -4.84
C ASN A 233 4.17 -44.67 -4.61
N ASN A 234 4.04 -44.26 -3.35
CA ASN A 234 3.26 -43.09 -2.94
C ASN A 234 4.05 -41.76 -3.10
N ASP A 235 5.00 -41.72 -4.03
CA ASP A 235 5.79 -40.53 -4.30
C ASP A 235 4.90 -39.58 -5.12
N GLY A 236 4.52 -38.44 -4.53
CA GLY A 236 3.67 -37.43 -5.17
C GLY A 236 4.05 -37.22 -6.64
N MET A 237 3.12 -37.53 -7.52
CA MET A 237 3.38 -37.73 -8.95
C MET A 237 3.35 -36.42 -9.73
N GLY A 238 2.76 -35.38 -9.14
CA GLY A 238 2.76 -34.04 -9.68
C GLY A 238 2.72 -32.97 -8.60
N ILE A 239 3.57 -31.94 -8.69
CA ILE A 239 3.67 -30.89 -7.68
C ILE A 239 3.50 -29.52 -8.34
N ILE A 240 2.56 -28.72 -7.84
CA ILE A 240 2.45 -27.29 -8.14
C ILE A 240 2.66 -26.51 -6.85
N ASN A 241 3.67 -25.64 -6.84
CA ASN A 241 3.88 -24.69 -5.76
C ASN A 241 3.24 -23.36 -6.15
N PHE A 242 2.56 -22.73 -5.21
CA PHE A 242 2.04 -21.38 -5.39
C PHE A 242 2.11 -20.59 -4.10
N THR A 243 2.31 -19.29 -4.25
CA THR A 243 2.19 -18.32 -3.16
C THR A 243 1.06 -17.38 -3.56
N VAL A 244 0.12 -17.14 -2.66
CA VAL A 244 -0.98 -16.19 -2.89
C VAL A 244 -0.42 -14.78 -2.71
N ASN A 245 0.37 -14.28 -3.67
CA ASN A 245 0.95 -12.94 -3.56
C ASN A 245 -0.07 -11.87 -3.98
N SER A 246 0.10 -10.67 -3.43
CA SER A 246 -0.59 -9.42 -3.76
C SER A 246 -0.65 -9.08 -5.26
N ASP A 247 0.22 -9.64 -6.10
CA ASP A 247 0.20 -9.44 -7.55
C ASP A 247 -0.99 -10.16 -8.25
N ILE A 248 -1.54 -11.23 -7.65
CA ILE A 248 -2.80 -11.86 -8.11
C ILE A 248 -4.00 -10.95 -7.79
N ILE A 249 -3.87 -10.10 -6.75
CA ILE A 249 -4.94 -9.28 -6.17
C ILE A 249 -5.06 -7.89 -6.87
N ASN A 250 -3.98 -7.40 -7.51
CA ASN A 250 -3.89 -6.02 -8.01
C ASN A 250 -4.46 -5.75 -9.41
N SER A 251 -5.20 -6.68 -10.03
CA SER A 251 -5.71 -6.45 -11.40
C SER A 251 -7.03 -5.68 -11.49
N GLY A 252 -7.71 -5.37 -10.37
CA GLY A 252 -9.01 -4.67 -10.42
C GLY A 252 -10.11 -5.42 -11.19
N THR A 253 -9.84 -6.65 -11.58
CA THR A 253 -10.77 -7.58 -12.20
C THR A 253 -10.96 -8.74 -11.25
N SER A 254 -12.21 -9.07 -10.96
CA SER A 254 -12.65 -10.27 -10.26
C SER A 254 -12.24 -11.53 -11.03
N LEU A 255 -10.94 -11.84 -11.06
CA LEU A 255 -10.45 -13.11 -11.52
C LEU A 255 -10.78 -14.11 -10.41
N ASN A 256 -11.98 -14.68 -10.52
CA ASN A 256 -12.42 -15.82 -9.71
C ASN A 256 -11.69 -17.11 -10.13
N ASN A 257 -10.70 -17.03 -11.03
CA ASN A 257 -10.02 -18.16 -11.61
C ASN A 257 -8.50 -17.87 -11.56
N ILE A 258 -7.72 -18.75 -10.93
CA ILE A 258 -6.25 -18.72 -10.92
C ILE A 258 -5.75 -19.89 -11.76
N PHE A 259 -4.97 -19.61 -12.80
CA PHE A 259 -4.29 -20.63 -13.59
C PHE A 259 -2.88 -20.84 -13.05
N LEU A 260 -2.52 -22.09 -12.74
CA LEU A 260 -1.20 -22.48 -12.28
C LEU A 260 -0.64 -23.53 -13.24
N GLU A 261 0.56 -23.30 -13.74
CA GLU A 261 1.20 -24.23 -14.66
C GLU A 261 2.70 -24.36 -14.40
N ASN A 262 3.23 -25.54 -14.70
CA ASN A 262 4.67 -25.79 -14.81
C ASN A 262 4.93 -26.69 -16.03
N SER A 263 6.15 -27.19 -16.20
CA SER A 263 6.51 -28.02 -17.37
C SER A 263 5.71 -29.32 -17.50
N ASN A 264 5.01 -29.74 -16.44
CA ASN A 264 4.40 -31.05 -16.31
C ASN A 264 2.89 -30.96 -16.03
N ILE A 265 2.37 -29.87 -15.47
CA ILE A 265 1.00 -29.81 -14.94
C ILE A 265 0.41 -28.46 -15.24
N LYS A 266 -0.88 -28.45 -15.60
CA LYS A 266 -1.69 -27.25 -15.72
C LYS A 266 -2.99 -27.41 -14.97
N ILE A 267 -3.28 -26.48 -14.07
CA ILE A 267 -4.50 -26.46 -13.29
C ILE A 267 -5.14 -25.08 -13.27
N GLU A 268 -6.41 -25.06 -12.91
CA GLU A 268 -7.22 -23.88 -12.69
C GLU A 268 -7.93 -24.00 -11.34
N LEU A 269 -7.81 -22.96 -10.52
CA LEU A 269 -8.51 -22.84 -9.25
C LEU A 269 -9.63 -21.82 -9.40
N ILE A 270 -10.87 -22.24 -9.17
CA ILE A 270 -11.99 -21.29 -9.00
C ILE A 270 -12.02 -20.86 -7.54
N ILE A 271 -11.97 -19.56 -7.30
CA ILE A 271 -11.83 -18.94 -6.00
C ILE A 271 -12.90 -17.89 -5.72
N GLU A 272 -13.14 -17.65 -4.44
CA GLU A 272 -13.95 -16.57 -3.92
C GLU A 272 -13.13 -15.78 -2.89
N TRP A 273 -12.95 -14.48 -3.13
CA TRP A 273 -12.27 -13.55 -2.23
C TRP A 273 -13.21 -13.10 -1.12
N ASN A 274 -12.75 -13.09 0.14
CA ASN A 274 -13.49 -12.58 1.32
C ASN A 274 -12.62 -11.64 2.17
#